data_AF-F6BGE5-F1
#
_entry.id   AF-F6BGE5-F1
#
_cell.length_a   1.000
_cell.length_b   1.000
_cell.length_c   1.000
_cell.angle_alpha   90.00
_cell.angle_beta   90.00
_cell.angle_gamma   90.00
#
_symmetry.space_group_name_H-M   'P 1'
#
loop_
_entity.id
_entity.type
_entity.pdbx_description
1 polymer ?
#
loop_
_entity_poly.entity_id
_entity_poly.type
_entity_poly.pdbx_seq_one_letter_code
_entity_poly.pdbx_strand_id
1 'polypeptide(L)'
;MRRPLVFIHGIFGSMYVPTLVGKAWGFGPAGYIYDSFIENLKSLGYMEGKNLFICYYEWWKDIPECVNTLMSKINEARIKNNCDKVDVVCHSMGGLLLRSYVQGNFYRNDVGKVVFLSSPHYGAANAYYAWEGGAVPPDNDEDFLNILLRGFIWAIGKIKGEKDELMIIRRYIPSIKSLMPSAEYGNYVFKYPIKNNKIVFKNILYMKEQNGFLNELNSSIDKFYERADKVYVFSGNGIYTNKFIQVADSDDSVLWPDGRAVGVVRDDKGDGTVLIKSALGVEGNKYVLNAGHGGILNASIPHLKEILGVEEAPKASVLEKILSFVNILTDSKVIVLDRGQKLKKYNVFGKVNWYMAINEEGEYHFSSPDFAARSIMIHTNKGFAVKTIKQKDRFRKSETRLFVDRNGNFEFKG
;
A
#
# COMPACT_ATOMS: atom_id res chain seq x y z
N MET A 1 7.24 -26.17 -20.89
CA MET A 1 6.54 -24.89 -21.14
C MET A 1 6.57 -24.06 -19.86
N ARG A 2 6.90 -22.76 -19.94
CA ARG A 2 6.97 -21.87 -18.78
C ARG A 2 5.58 -21.66 -18.17
N ARG A 3 5.41 -21.85 -16.86
CA ARG A 3 4.13 -21.61 -16.18
C ARG A 3 3.77 -20.12 -16.28
N PRO A 4 2.48 -19.78 -16.42
CA PRO A 4 2.06 -18.38 -16.34
C PRO A 4 2.34 -17.84 -14.94
N LEU A 5 2.64 -16.55 -14.89
CA LEU A 5 2.91 -15.82 -13.65
C LEU A 5 1.68 -15.01 -13.24
N VAL A 6 1.26 -15.15 -11.98
CA VAL A 6 0.29 -14.26 -11.35
C VAL A 6 1.02 -13.31 -10.42
N PHE A 7 0.85 -12.00 -10.63
CA PHE A 7 1.36 -10.97 -9.72
C PHE A 7 0.25 -10.47 -8.79
N ILE A 8 0.52 -10.43 -7.49
CA ILE A 8 -0.39 -9.96 -6.45
C ILE A 8 0.23 -8.76 -5.74
N HIS A 9 -0.34 -7.58 -5.98
CA HIS A 9 0.16 -6.33 -5.41
C HIS A 9 -0.18 -6.17 -3.92
N GLY A 10 0.48 -5.21 -3.26
CA GLY A 10 0.23 -4.82 -1.87
C GLY A 10 -0.96 -3.88 -1.71
N ILE A 11 -1.13 -3.36 -0.49
CA ILE A 11 -2.12 -2.31 -0.20
C ILE A 11 -1.91 -1.11 -1.15
N PHE A 12 -2.99 -0.43 -1.54
CA PHE A 12 -3.01 0.66 -2.51
C PHE A 12 -2.70 0.28 -3.97
N GLY A 13 -2.28 -0.95 -4.25
CA GLY A 13 -1.80 -1.37 -5.58
C GLY A 13 -2.88 -1.58 -6.65
N SER A 14 -4.10 -1.12 -6.43
CA SER A 14 -5.10 -1.08 -7.50
C SER A 14 -6.16 -0.02 -7.26
N MET A 15 -6.76 0.46 -8.34
CA MET A 15 -8.03 1.17 -8.29
C MET A 15 -8.78 0.89 -9.58
N TYR A 16 -10.08 1.18 -9.57
CA TYR A 16 -10.90 1.09 -10.77
C TYR A 16 -11.54 2.41 -11.12
N VAL A 17 -11.68 2.62 -12.43
CA VAL A 17 -12.52 3.68 -13.01
C VAL A 17 -13.76 3.02 -13.60
N PRO A 18 -14.98 3.48 -13.25
CA PRO A 18 -16.19 3.06 -13.95
C PRO A 18 -16.11 3.42 -15.44
N THR A 19 -16.45 2.48 -16.32
CA THR A 19 -16.53 2.67 -17.78
C THR A 19 -17.96 2.37 -18.26
N LEU A 20 -18.28 2.73 -19.50
CA LEU A 20 -19.59 2.43 -20.10
C LEU A 20 -19.91 0.92 -20.11
N VAL A 21 -18.88 0.07 -20.09
CA VAL A 21 -18.99 -1.40 -20.17
C VAL A 21 -18.56 -2.10 -18.87
N GLY A 22 -18.39 -1.37 -17.77
CA GLY A 22 -18.06 -1.96 -16.47
C GLY A 22 -17.00 -1.16 -15.70
N LYS A 23 -15.86 -1.79 -15.42
CA LYS A 23 -14.75 -1.21 -14.64
C LYS A 23 -13.42 -1.50 -15.32
N ALA A 24 -12.57 -0.50 -15.42
CA ALA A 24 -11.18 -0.66 -15.83
C ALA A 24 -10.28 -0.57 -14.60
N TRP A 25 -9.46 -1.60 -14.38
CA TRP A 25 -8.50 -1.67 -13.28
C TRP A 25 -7.12 -1.19 -13.69
N GLY A 26 -6.38 -0.61 -12.76
CA GLY A 26 -4.97 -0.29 -12.91
C GLY A 26 -4.34 0.09 -11.57
N PHE A 27 -3.03 0.32 -11.54
CA PHE A 27 -2.32 0.68 -10.30
C PHE A 27 -2.67 2.06 -9.76
N GLY A 28 -3.23 2.96 -10.58
CA GLY A 28 -3.47 4.35 -10.17
C GLY A 28 -2.15 5.02 -9.75
N PRO A 29 -2.15 5.84 -8.69
CA PRO A 29 -0.92 6.43 -8.14
C PRO A 29 0.13 5.41 -7.72
N ALA A 30 -0.26 4.16 -7.40
CA ALA A 30 0.72 3.12 -7.10
C ALA A 30 1.53 2.67 -8.33
N GLY A 31 1.20 3.14 -9.54
CA GLY A 31 1.98 2.90 -10.76
C GLY A 31 3.42 3.41 -10.67
N TYR A 32 3.69 4.43 -9.84
CA TYR A 32 5.06 4.88 -9.54
C TYR A 32 5.94 3.79 -8.94
N ILE A 33 5.36 2.77 -8.30
CA ILE A 33 6.06 1.57 -7.82
C ILE A 33 5.91 0.43 -8.83
N TYR A 34 4.68 0.13 -9.23
CA TYR A 34 4.39 -1.13 -9.91
C TYR A 34 4.65 -1.12 -11.41
N ASP A 35 4.55 0.02 -12.11
CA ASP A 35 4.69 0.07 -13.57
C ASP A 35 6.09 -0.41 -13.99
N SER A 36 7.14 0.11 -13.33
CA SER A 36 8.51 -0.32 -13.58
C SER A 36 8.72 -1.82 -13.32
N PHE A 37 8.07 -2.37 -12.30
CA PHE A 37 8.19 -3.79 -11.99
C PHE A 37 7.52 -4.65 -13.07
N ILE A 38 6.33 -4.26 -13.55
CA ILE A 38 5.64 -4.96 -14.63
C ILE A 38 6.46 -4.89 -15.93
N GLU A 39 7.05 -3.74 -16.27
CA GLU A 39 7.94 -3.64 -17.42
C GLU A 39 9.18 -4.54 -17.29
N ASN A 40 9.77 -4.62 -16.09
CA ASN A 40 10.86 -5.55 -15.84
C ASN A 40 10.40 -7.02 -16.00
N LEU A 41 9.21 -7.39 -15.53
CA LEU A 41 8.67 -8.74 -15.80
C LEU A 41 8.46 -8.99 -17.30
N LYS A 42 7.98 -8.00 -18.06
CA LYS A 42 7.85 -8.12 -19.53
C LYS A 42 9.20 -8.34 -20.20
N SER A 43 10.21 -7.63 -19.73
CA SER A 43 11.59 -7.76 -20.19
C SER A 43 12.19 -9.15 -19.92
N LEU A 44 11.65 -9.88 -18.93
CA LEU A 44 11.93 -11.30 -18.66
C LEU A 44 11.10 -12.25 -19.56
N GLY A 45 10.48 -11.77 -20.63
CA GLY A 45 9.69 -12.56 -21.58
C GLY A 45 8.25 -12.88 -21.13
N TYR A 46 7.74 -12.18 -20.12
CA TYR A 46 6.32 -12.23 -19.81
C TYR A 46 5.52 -11.22 -20.66
N MET A 47 4.23 -11.48 -20.84
CA MET A 47 3.31 -10.64 -21.58
C MET A 47 1.97 -10.62 -20.86
N GLU A 48 1.52 -9.42 -20.49
CA GLU A 48 0.24 -9.23 -19.82
C GLU A 48 -0.92 -9.83 -20.63
N GLY A 49 -1.81 -10.54 -19.95
CA GLY A 49 -2.99 -11.19 -20.55
C GLY A 49 -2.69 -12.48 -21.33
N LYS A 50 -1.42 -12.79 -21.59
CA LYS A 50 -0.96 -14.05 -22.21
C LYS A 50 -0.41 -15.01 -21.17
N ASN A 51 0.73 -14.68 -20.56
CA ASN A 51 1.43 -15.49 -19.56
C ASN A 51 1.82 -14.69 -18.30
N LEU A 52 1.40 -13.43 -18.20
CA LEU A 52 1.44 -12.61 -17.00
C LEU A 52 0.05 -12.06 -16.68
N PHE A 53 -0.37 -12.28 -15.44
CA PHE A 53 -1.70 -11.96 -14.96
C PHE A 53 -1.61 -11.15 -13.68
N ILE A 54 -2.03 -9.90 -13.74
CA ILE A 54 -2.06 -9.03 -12.56
C ILE A 54 -3.39 -9.26 -11.84
N CYS A 55 -3.32 -9.61 -10.55
CA CYS A 55 -4.48 -9.74 -9.69
C CYS A 55 -4.80 -8.36 -9.10
N TYR A 56 -5.61 -7.57 -9.80
CA TYR A 56 -6.22 -6.36 -9.23
C TYR A 56 -7.39 -6.76 -8.31
N TYR A 57 -7.28 -6.47 -7.02
CA TYR A 57 -8.31 -6.76 -6.01
C TYR A 57 -8.63 -5.53 -5.17
N GLU A 58 -9.80 -5.50 -4.53
CA GLU A 58 -10.20 -4.45 -3.59
C GLU A 58 -9.36 -4.50 -2.30
N TRP A 59 -8.12 -4.02 -2.34
CA TRP A 59 -7.19 -4.02 -1.21
C TRP A 59 -7.71 -3.31 0.04
N TRP A 60 -8.77 -2.51 -0.05
CA TRP A 60 -9.40 -1.87 1.09
C TRP A 60 -10.33 -2.81 1.88
N LYS A 61 -10.81 -3.92 1.28
CA LYS A 61 -11.65 -4.91 1.97
C LYS A 61 -10.81 -5.87 2.80
N ASP A 62 -11.44 -6.55 3.75
CA ASP A 62 -10.82 -7.64 4.49
C ASP A 62 -10.24 -8.70 3.56
N ILE A 63 -9.01 -9.13 3.85
CA ILE A 63 -8.23 -10.00 2.96
C ILE A 63 -8.98 -11.30 2.59
N PRO A 64 -9.67 -11.99 3.52
CA PRO A 64 -10.47 -13.18 3.17
C PRO A 64 -11.54 -12.92 2.11
N GLU A 65 -12.15 -11.73 2.06
CA GLU A 65 -13.16 -11.40 1.05
C GLU A 65 -12.58 -11.30 -0.37
N CYS A 66 -11.28 -11.03 -0.48
CA CYS A 66 -10.58 -10.89 -1.76
C CYS A 66 -10.09 -12.24 -2.34
N VAL A 67 -10.22 -13.35 -1.61
CA VAL A 67 -9.74 -14.67 -2.06
C VAL A 67 -10.42 -15.11 -3.37
N ASN A 68 -11.72 -14.86 -3.53
CA ASN A 68 -12.44 -15.20 -4.76
C ASN A 68 -11.90 -14.45 -5.99
N THR A 69 -11.45 -13.20 -5.81
CA THR A 69 -10.81 -12.42 -6.88
C THR A 69 -9.48 -13.05 -7.28
N LEU A 70 -8.66 -13.48 -6.30
CA LEU A 70 -7.42 -14.21 -6.57
C LEU A 70 -7.69 -15.54 -7.28
N MET A 71 -8.63 -16.34 -6.78
CA MET A 71 -9.02 -17.62 -7.41
C MET A 71 -9.44 -17.43 -8.87
N SER A 72 -10.22 -16.39 -9.15
CA SER A 72 -10.65 -16.05 -10.52
C SER A 72 -9.47 -15.69 -11.42
N LYS A 73 -8.48 -14.94 -10.90
CA LYS A 73 -7.28 -14.58 -11.66
C LYS A 73 -6.37 -15.79 -11.93
N ILE A 74 -6.20 -16.67 -10.95
CA ILE A 74 -5.47 -17.93 -11.11
C ILE A 74 -6.16 -18.83 -12.14
N ASN A 75 -7.49 -18.92 -12.11
CA ASN A 75 -8.28 -19.64 -13.12
C ASN A 75 -8.07 -19.11 -14.53
N GLU A 76 -8.14 -17.78 -14.70
CA GLU A 76 -7.90 -17.14 -15.98
C GLU A 76 -6.52 -17.52 -16.53
N ALA A 77 -5.49 -17.42 -15.69
CA ALA A 77 -4.12 -17.75 -16.05
C ALA A 77 -3.98 -19.21 -16.48
N ARG A 78 -4.56 -20.14 -15.70
CA ARG A 78 -4.56 -21.58 -15.98
C ARG A 78 -5.24 -21.93 -17.29
N ILE A 79 -6.47 -21.45 -17.50
CA ILE A 79 -7.29 -21.76 -18.67
C ILE A 79 -6.60 -21.24 -19.94
N LYS A 80 -6.11 -19.99 -19.94
CA LYS A 80 -5.45 -19.39 -21.11
C LYS A 80 -4.12 -20.05 -21.47
N ASN A 81 -3.45 -20.68 -20.51
CA ASN A 81 -2.14 -21.31 -20.72
C ASN A 81 -2.20 -22.85 -20.70
N ASN A 82 -3.41 -23.44 -20.63
CA ASN A 82 -3.62 -24.88 -20.56
C ASN A 82 -2.71 -25.57 -19.53
N CYS A 83 -2.71 -25.08 -18.28
CA CYS A 83 -1.84 -25.59 -17.22
C CYS A 83 -2.57 -25.83 -15.90
N ASP A 84 -2.01 -26.71 -15.07
CA ASP A 84 -2.58 -27.09 -13.78
C ASP A 84 -2.19 -26.15 -12.64
N LYS A 85 -1.02 -25.53 -12.72
CA LYS A 85 -0.50 -24.63 -11.69
C LYS A 85 0.07 -23.35 -12.29
N VAL A 86 -0.02 -22.27 -11.53
CA VAL A 86 0.61 -20.98 -11.84
C VAL A 86 1.76 -20.72 -10.87
N ASP A 87 2.79 -19.99 -11.32
CA ASP A 87 3.75 -19.42 -10.39
C ASP A 87 3.22 -18.06 -9.91
N VAL A 88 3.55 -17.66 -8.68
CA VAL A 88 3.00 -16.45 -8.06
C VAL A 88 4.12 -15.58 -7.49
N VAL A 89 4.08 -14.29 -7.78
CA VAL A 89 4.89 -13.27 -7.11
C VAL A 89 3.95 -12.33 -6.34
N CYS A 90 4.21 -12.20 -5.05
CA CYS A 90 3.42 -11.40 -4.13
C CYS A 90 4.25 -10.25 -3.59
N HIS A 91 3.66 -9.07 -3.49
CA HIS A 91 4.29 -7.94 -2.81
C HIS A 91 3.48 -7.52 -1.59
N SER A 92 4.16 -7.30 -0.46
CA SER A 92 3.56 -6.73 0.75
C SER A 92 2.29 -7.51 1.16
N MET A 93 1.15 -6.82 1.36
CA MET A 93 -0.15 -7.42 1.69
C MET A 93 -0.63 -8.51 0.71
N GLY A 94 -0.19 -8.47 -0.56
CA GLY A 94 -0.54 -9.50 -1.56
C GLY A 94 -0.07 -10.90 -1.17
N GLY A 95 0.98 -11.02 -0.34
CA GLY A 95 1.41 -12.30 0.20
C GLY A 95 0.47 -12.85 1.26
N LEU A 96 -0.16 -11.98 2.05
CA LEU A 96 -1.18 -12.39 3.02
C LEU A 96 -2.46 -12.85 2.30
N LEU A 97 -2.82 -12.21 1.18
CA LEU A 97 -3.91 -12.68 0.32
C LEU A 97 -3.62 -14.07 -0.26
N LEU A 98 -2.39 -14.32 -0.75
CA LEU A 98 -2.01 -15.65 -1.20
C LEU A 98 -2.08 -16.69 -0.07
N ARG A 99 -1.55 -16.36 1.12
CA ARG A 99 -1.61 -17.25 2.29
C ARG A 99 -3.06 -17.57 2.68
N SER A 100 -3.94 -16.57 2.67
CA SER A 100 -5.37 -16.77 2.93
C SER A 100 -6.02 -17.74 1.94
N TYR A 101 -5.59 -17.73 0.67
CA TYR A 101 -6.06 -18.70 -0.32
C TYR A 101 -5.45 -20.10 -0.10
N VAL A 102 -4.13 -20.20 -0.01
CA VAL A 102 -3.41 -21.48 0.06
C VAL A 102 -3.71 -22.25 1.35
N GLN A 103 -3.82 -21.55 2.48
CA GLN A 103 -4.17 -22.16 3.77
C GLN A 103 -5.68 -22.40 3.94
N GLY A 104 -6.51 -21.82 3.06
CA GLY A 104 -7.96 -21.92 3.11
C GLY A 104 -8.51 -23.29 2.72
N ASN A 105 -9.78 -23.55 3.05
CA ASN A 105 -10.44 -24.83 2.77
C ASN A 105 -10.75 -25.03 1.27
N PHE A 106 -10.79 -23.95 0.49
CA PHE A 106 -11.08 -23.98 -0.95
C PHE A 106 -9.82 -23.92 -1.82
N TYR A 107 -8.63 -24.19 -1.25
CA TYR A 107 -7.41 -24.26 -2.04
C TYR A 107 -7.47 -25.44 -3.03
N ARG A 108 -7.15 -25.17 -4.30
CA ARG A 108 -7.34 -26.15 -5.39
C ARG A 108 -6.04 -26.78 -5.89
N ASN A 109 -4.97 -26.70 -5.11
CA ASN A 109 -3.64 -27.19 -5.51
C ASN A 109 -3.18 -26.62 -6.86
N ASP A 110 -3.46 -25.34 -7.11
CA ASP A 110 -3.26 -24.65 -8.38
C ASP A 110 -2.16 -23.58 -8.33
N VAL A 111 -1.37 -23.57 -7.26
CA VAL A 111 -0.20 -22.70 -7.06
C VAL A 111 1.07 -23.56 -7.03
N GLY A 112 2.06 -23.15 -7.81
CA GLY A 112 3.37 -23.76 -7.95
C GLY A 112 4.44 -23.04 -7.13
N LYS A 113 5.36 -22.34 -7.80
CA LYS A 113 6.37 -21.52 -7.10
C LYS A 113 5.70 -20.29 -6.50
N VAL A 114 6.11 -19.95 -5.28
CA VAL A 114 5.67 -18.76 -4.55
C VAL A 114 6.87 -17.88 -4.25
N VAL A 115 6.78 -16.62 -4.63
CA VAL A 115 7.76 -15.59 -4.25
C VAL A 115 7.07 -14.52 -3.43
N PHE A 116 7.47 -14.35 -2.17
CA PHE A 116 7.06 -13.24 -1.33
C PHE A 116 8.09 -12.13 -1.39
N LEU A 117 7.66 -10.91 -1.69
CA LEU A 117 8.47 -9.71 -1.69
C LEU A 117 7.99 -8.80 -0.55
N SER A 118 8.75 -8.74 0.55
CA SER A 118 8.45 -7.92 1.73
C SER A 118 7.04 -8.11 2.31
N SER A 119 6.51 -9.34 2.28
CA SER A 119 5.20 -9.63 2.86
C SER A 119 5.26 -9.62 4.39
N PRO A 120 4.40 -8.87 5.10
CA PRO A 120 4.46 -8.76 6.56
C PRO A 120 3.86 -9.99 7.24
N HIS A 121 4.56 -11.13 7.25
CA HIS A 121 4.03 -12.39 7.78
C HIS A 121 3.70 -12.34 9.27
N TYR A 122 4.34 -11.43 10.02
CA TYR A 122 4.01 -11.13 11.43
C TYR A 122 3.42 -9.73 11.61
N GLY A 123 3.06 -9.04 10.52
CA GLY A 123 2.51 -7.69 10.56
C GLY A 123 3.58 -6.60 10.61
N ALA A 124 3.12 -5.35 10.67
CA ALA A 124 3.95 -4.15 10.69
C ALA A 124 3.45 -3.16 11.75
N ALA A 125 4.37 -2.62 12.57
CA ALA A 125 4.01 -1.66 13.61
C ALA A 125 3.33 -0.40 13.04
N ASN A 126 3.62 -0.02 11.79
CA ASN A 126 2.99 1.11 11.11
C ASN A 126 1.46 1.04 11.07
N ALA A 127 0.89 -0.17 10.98
CA ALA A 127 -0.57 -0.35 10.95
C ALA A 127 -1.26 0.14 12.23
N TYR A 128 -0.54 0.16 13.37
CA TYR A 128 -1.04 0.67 14.65
C TYR A 128 -1.59 2.09 14.54
N TYR A 129 -0.84 2.97 13.86
CA TYR A 129 -1.19 4.38 13.74
C TYR A 129 -2.50 4.57 12.99
N ALA A 130 -2.66 3.84 11.90
CA ALA A 130 -3.84 3.94 11.06
C ALA A 130 -5.05 3.28 11.74
N TRP A 131 -4.88 2.06 12.27
CA TRP A 131 -5.99 1.28 12.82
C TRP A 131 -6.54 1.80 14.15
N GLU A 132 -5.65 2.17 15.06
CA GLU A 132 -6.04 2.63 16.39
C GLU A 132 -6.20 4.15 16.44
N GLY A 133 -5.42 4.88 15.64
CA GLY A 133 -5.30 6.33 15.76
C GLY A 133 -5.95 7.16 14.67
N GLY A 134 -6.39 6.54 13.57
CA GLY A 134 -6.80 7.31 12.39
C GLY A 134 -5.64 8.08 11.77
N ALA A 135 -4.39 7.74 12.08
CA ALA A 135 -3.22 8.56 11.78
C ALA A 135 -2.24 7.84 10.85
N VAL A 136 -1.40 8.61 10.16
CA VAL A 136 -0.23 8.02 9.47
C VAL A 136 0.91 7.77 10.47
N PRO A 137 1.72 6.72 10.26
CA PRO A 137 2.94 6.51 11.03
C PRO A 137 3.93 7.68 10.84
N PRO A 138 4.73 8.02 11.88
CA PRO A 138 5.72 9.08 11.81
C PRO A 138 6.80 8.75 10.77
N ASP A 139 7.16 9.76 9.98
CA ASP A 139 7.98 9.66 8.76
C ASP A 139 9.18 8.71 8.90
N ASN A 140 9.26 7.76 7.97
CA ASN A 140 10.43 6.97 7.64
C ASN A 140 11.10 7.59 6.39
N ASP A 141 12.27 7.10 5.99
CA ASP A 141 12.96 7.58 4.78
C ASP A 141 12.19 7.30 3.45
N GLU A 142 11.04 6.59 3.50
CA GLU A 142 10.13 6.31 2.37
C GLU A 142 8.68 6.81 2.61
N ASP A 143 8.42 8.10 2.37
CA ASP A 143 7.12 8.76 2.57
C ASP A 143 6.00 8.30 1.58
N PHE A 144 6.29 7.38 0.65
CA PHE A 144 5.36 7.09 -0.44
C PHE A 144 4.08 6.35 0.00
N LEU A 145 4.17 5.40 0.94
CA LEU A 145 2.95 4.74 1.46
C LEU A 145 2.09 5.69 2.29
N ASN A 146 2.72 6.63 3.02
CA ASN A 146 2.02 7.66 3.79
C ASN A 146 1.27 8.62 2.86
N ILE A 147 1.91 9.03 1.75
CA ILE A 147 1.25 9.75 0.66
C ILE A 147 -0.02 9.03 0.19
N LEU A 148 0.10 7.72 -0.11
CA LEU A 148 -1.03 6.94 -0.61
C LEU A 148 -2.14 6.83 0.43
N LEU A 149 -1.81 6.50 1.68
CA LEU A 149 -2.76 6.40 2.79
C LEU A 149 -3.54 7.70 2.99
N ARG A 150 -2.86 8.85 3.04
CA ARG A 150 -3.52 10.16 3.15
C ARG A 150 -4.45 10.45 1.98
N GLY A 151 -3.99 10.18 0.74
CA GLY A 151 -4.79 10.38 -0.47
C GLY A 151 -6.07 9.52 -0.47
N PHE A 152 -5.96 8.25 -0.07
CA PHE A 152 -7.11 7.35 -0.01
C PHE A 152 -8.06 7.66 1.14
N ILE A 153 -7.57 7.99 2.34
CA ILE A 153 -8.42 8.46 3.46
C ILE A 153 -9.24 9.66 2.99
N TRP A 154 -8.59 10.67 2.41
CA TRP A 154 -9.28 11.85 1.92
C TRP A 154 -10.31 11.52 0.83
N ALA A 155 -9.92 10.74 -0.18
CA ALA A 155 -10.80 10.40 -1.29
C ALA A 155 -12.03 9.62 -0.82
N ILE A 156 -11.84 8.62 0.05
CA ILE A 156 -12.92 7.80 0.59
C ILE A 156 -13.82 8.63 1.51
N GLY A 157 -13.24 9.44 2.41
CA GLY A 157 -14.01 10.35 3.27
C GLY A 157 -14.91 11.29 2.46
N LYS A 158 -14.36 11.89 1.40
CA LYS A 158 -15.14 12.71 0.47
C LYS A 158 -16.26 11.94 -0.23
N ILE A 159 -15.97 10.73 -0.72
CA ILE A 159 -16.94 9.91 -1.46
C ILE A 159 -18.07 9.41 -0.55
N LYS A 160 -17.76 9.11 0.71
CA LYS A 160 -18.69 8.55 1.70
C LYS A 160 -19.37 9.60 2.56
N GLY A 161 -18.89 10.85 2.54
CA GLY A 161 -19.38 11.91 3.41
C GLY A 161 -18.92 11.75 4.87
N GLU A 162 -17.88 10.95 5.10
CA GLU A 162 -17.29 10.74 6.43
C GLU A 162 -16.09 11.67 6.61
N LYS A 163 -15.99 12.31 7.78
CA LYS A 163 -14.90 13.26 8.10
C LYS A 163 -13.93 12.72 9.13
N ASP A 164 -14.37 11.77 9.95
CA ASP A 164 -13.53 11.17 10.97
C ASP A 164 -12.59 10.14 10.34
N GLU A 165 -11.28 10.40 10.36
CA GLU A 165 -10.27 9.54 9.70
C GLU A 165 -10.24 8.12 10.27
N LEU A 166 -10.46 7.96 11.58
CA LEU A 166 -10.54 6.66 12.23
C LEU A 166 -11.76 5.88 11.71
N MET A 167 -12.91 6.53 11.58
CA MET A 167 -14.12 5.91 11.01
C MET A 167 -13.97 5.59 9.54
N ILE A 168 -13.28 6.44 8.76
CA ILE A 168 -12.96 6.14 7.35
C ILE A 168 -12.18 4.83 7.26
N ILE A 169 -11.12 4.70 8.05
CA ILE A 169 -10.27 3.51 8.05
C ILE A 169 -11.05 2.29 8.52
N ARG A 170 -11.71 2.35 9.69
CA ARG A 170 -12.39 1.18 10.28
C ARG A 170 -13.56 0.68 9.44
N ARG A 171 -14.30 1.57 8.78
CA ARG A 171 -15.50 1.20 8.00
C ARG A 171 -15.20 0.87 6.55
N TYR A 172 -14.19 1.49 5.95
CA TYR A 172 -13.98 1.43 4.51
C TYR A 172 -12.61 0.91 4.09
N ILE A 173 -11.66 0.79 5.02
CA ILE A 173 -10.33 0.19 4.79
C ILE A 173 -10.00 -0.86 5.89
N PRO A 174 -10.89 -1.82 6.20
CA PRO A 174 -10.67 -2.78 7.27
C PRO A 174 -9.42 -3.68 7.06
N SER A 175 -8.91 -3.79 5.82
CA SER A 175 -7.65 -4.49 5.53
C SER A 175 -6.44 -4.00 6.34
N ILE A 176 -6.44 -2.75 6.80
CA ILE A 176 -5.38 -2.21 7.65
C ILE A 176 -5.27 -3.01 8.96
N LYS A 177 -6.38 -3.51 9.52
CA LYS A 177 -6.36 -4.40 10.69
C LYS A 177 -5.57 -5.68 10.44
N SER A 178 -5.66 -6.21 9.22
CA SER A 178 -4.95 -7.43 8.80
C SER A 178 -3.43 -7.25 8.71
N LEU A 179 -2.93 -6.00 8.76
CA LEU A 179 -1.51 -5.66 8.75
C LEU A 179 -0.93 -5.39 10.14
N MET A 180 -1.78 -5.34 11.17
CA MET A 180 -1.36 -5.16 12.57
C MET A 180 -0.39 -6.29 13.00
N PRO A 181 0.51 -6.05 13.97
CA PRO A 181 1.37 -7.12 14.47
C PRO A 181 0.59 -8.34 14.99
N SER A 182 1.07 -9.55 14.65
CA SER A 182 0.56 -10.82 15.19
C SER A 182 1.30 -11.22 16.47
N ALA A 183 0.85 -12.28 17.15
CA ALA A 183 1.50 -12.82 18.33
C ALA A 183 3.00 -13.12 18.12
N GLU A 184 3.37 -13.66 16.95
CA GLU A 184 4.75 -13.97 16.54
C GLU A 184 5.61 -12.73 16.35
N TYR A 185 5.01 -11.55 16.11
CA TYR A 185 5.76 -10.29 16.12
C TYR A 185 6.33 -10.00 17.52
N GLY A 186 5.59 -10.41 18.56
CA GLY A 186 5.85 -10.08 19.95
C GLY A 186 5.29 -8.71 20.36
N ASN A 187 5.43 -8.40 21.65
CA ASN A 187 4.95 -7.14 22.21
C ASN A 187 5.65 -5.95 21.52
N TYR A 188 4.85 -5.03 20.96
CA TYR A 188 5.36 -3.90 20.19
C TYR A 188 4.93 -2.54 20.74
N VAL A 189 3.98 -2.50 21.67
CA VAL A 189 3.53 -1.30 22.36
C VAL A 189 4.13 -1.27 23.76
N PHE A 190 4.68 -0.14 24.18
CA PHE A 190 5.22 0.02 25.53
C PHE A 190 4.92 1.39 26.14
N LYS A 191 4.92 1.43 27.47
CA LYS A 191 4.87 2.66 28.27
C LYS A 191 6.21 2.90 28.93
N TYR A 192 6.51 4.17 29.20
CA TYR A 192 7.66 4.59 30.00
C TYR A 192 7.19 5.44 31.19
N PRO A 193 6.72 4.82 32.29
CA PRO A 193 6.25 5.55 33.45
C PRO A 193 7.44 6.22 34.16
N ILE A 194 7.40 7.56 34.24
CA ILE A 194 8.47 8.37 34.86
C ILE A 194 8.75 7.91 36.30
N LYS A 195 7.71 7.54 37.06
CA LYS A 195 7.81 7.10 38.45
C LYS A 195 8.68 5.85 38.66
N ASN A 196 8.74 4.95 37.67
CA ASN A 196 9.40 3.65 37.81
C ASN A 196 10.66 3.53 36.92
N ASN A 197 10.94 4.54 36.08
CA ASN A 197 12.08 4.60 35.15
C ASN A 197 12.32 3.29 34.37
N LYS A 198 11.24 2.59 33.99
CA LYS A 198 11.29 1.25 33.38
C LYS A 198 10.34 1.16 32.19
N ILE A 199 10.81 0.53 31.12
CA ILE A 199 9.96 0.16 29.98
C ILE A 199 9.01 -0.96 30.40
N VAL A 200 7.72 -0.74 30.19
CA VAL A 200 6.68 -1.75 30.43
C VAL A 200 5.97 -2.03 29.11
N PHE A 201 6.22 -3.20 28.54
CA PHE A 201 5.52 -3.66 27.34
C PHE A 201 4.09 -4.07 27.66
N LYS A 202 3.16 -3.65 26.81
CA LYS A 202 1.81 -4.20 26.80
C LYS A 202 1.86 -5.58 26.14
N ASN A 203 1.29 -6.57 26.81
CA ASN A 203 1.20 -7.91 26.25
C ASN A 203 0.23 -7.89 25.06
N ILE A 204 0.70 -8.30 23.89
CA ILE A 204 -0.06 -8.32 22.65
C ILE A 204 -1.34 -9.17 22.75
N LEU A 205 -1.32 -10.23 23.57
CA LEU A 205 -2.47 -11.11 23.81
C LEU A 205 -3.58 -10.44 24.63
N TYR A 206 -3.27 -9.32 25.31
CA TYR A 206 -4.21 -8.54 26.11
C TYR A 206 -4.48 -7.16 25.51
N MET A 207 -4.07 -6.93 24.26
CA MET A 207 -4.48 -5.73 23.53
C MET A 207 -5.97 -5.84 23.17
N LYS A 208 -6.67 -4.70 23.15
CA LYS A 208 -8.07 -4.60 22.74
C LYS A 208 -8.19 -4.81 21.23
N GLU A 209 -7.28 -4.22 20.45
CA GLU A 209 -7.18 -4.45 19.01
C GLU A 209 -6.08 -5.47 18.71
N GLN A 210 -6.49 -6.65 18.26
CA GLN A 210 -5.59 -7.75 17.88
C GLN A 210 -5.76 -8.11 16.41
N ASN A 211 -4.69 -8.64 15.80
CA ASN A 211 -4.73 -9.18 14.44
C ASN A 211 -5.18 -10.66 14.44
N GLY A 212 -6.48 -10.89 14.66
CA GLY A 212 -7.05 -12.25 14.64
C GLY A 212 -6.78 -13.00 13.34
N PHE A 213 -6.85 -12.31 12.19
CA PHE A 213 -6.57 -12.88 10.87
C PHE A 213 -5.14 -13.41 10.75
N LEU A 214 -4.14 -12.59 11.07
CA LEU A 214 -2.74 -13.01 10.93
C LEU A 214 -2.32 -14.03 11.99
N ASN A 215 -2.89 -13.93 13.20
CA ASN A 215 -2.75 -14.95 14.23
C ASN A 215 -3.27 -16.31 13.72
N GLU A 216 -4.44 -16.36 13.08
CA GLU A 216 -4.98 -17.60 12.49
C GLU A 216 -4.10 -18.10 11.33
N LEU A 217 -3.61 -17.21 10.47
CA LEU A 217 -2.71 -17.60 9.39
C LEU A 217 -1.40 -18.18 9.92
N ASN A 218 -0.87 -17.67 11.02
CA ASN A 218 0.38 -18.16 11.61
C ASN A 218 0.15 -19.44 12.41
N SER A 219 -0.97 -19.58 13.13
CA SER A 219 -1.32 -20.82 13.83
C SER A 219 -1.61 -21.99 12.88
N SER A 220 -1.92 -21.72 11.62
CA SER A 220 -2.21 -22.72 10.57
C SER A 220 -1.14 -22.77 9.48
N ILE A 221 0.08 -22.29 9.79
CA ILE A 221 1.16 -22.17 8.81
C ILE A 221 1.57 -23.52 8.19
N ASP A 222 1.44 -24.63 8.92
CA ASP A 222 1.75 -25.96 8.41
C ASP A 222 0.97 -26.30 7.14
N LYS A 223 -0.30 -25.86 7.04
CA LYS A 223 -1.11 -26.02 5.83
C LYS A 223 -0.47 -25.34 4.63
N PHE A 224 0.20 -24.21 4.82
CA PHE A 224 0.89 -23.52 3.73
C PHE A 224 2.09 -24.35 3.25
N TYR A 225 2.89 -24.87 4.17
CA TYR A 225 4.08 -25.65 3.85
C TYR A 225 3.75 -26.99 3.18
N GLU A 226 2.67 -27.65 3.60
CA GLU A 226 2.17 -28.88 2.96
C GLU A 226 1.68 -28.66 1.52
N ARG A 227 1.32 -27.43 1.16
CA ARG A 227 0.60 -27.11 -0.08
C ARG A 227 1.40 -26.29 -1.08
N ALA A 228 2.45 -25.60 -0.65
CA ALA A 228 3.30 -24.79 -1.52
C ALA A 228 4.47 -25.62 -2.07
N ASP A 229 4.62 -25.70 -3.40
CA ASP A 229 5.65 -26.54 -4.02
C ASP A 229 7.08 -26.03 -3.73
N LYS A 230 7.31 -24.71 -3.91
CA LYS A 230 8.60 -24.05 -3.72
C LYS A 230 8.39 -22.62 -3.27
N VAL A 231 9.00 -22.23 -2.16
CA VAL A 231 8.82 -20.91 -1.56
C VAL A 231 10.13 -20.13 -1.57
N TYR A 232 10.07 -18.87 -1.99
CA TYR A 232 11.16 -17.91 -1.94
C TYR A 232 10.65 -16.67 -1.20
N VAL A 233 11.43 -16.18 -0.24
CA VAL A 233 11.00 -15.14 0.70
C VAL A 233 12.04 -14.03 0.69
N PHE A 234 11.65 -12.84 0.25
CA PHE A 234 12.50 -11.68 0.14
C PHE A 234 12.14 -10.66 1.22
N SER A 235 13.18 -10.07 1.81
CA SER A 235 13.06 -8.91 2.69
C SER A 235 13.95 -7.78 2.19
N GLY A 236 13.44 -6.55 2.25
CA GLY A 236 14.28 -5.36 2.24
C GLY A 236 15.07 -5.20 3.55
N ASN A 237 16.12 -4.39 3.51
CA ASN A 237 17.06 -4.15 4.61
C ASN A 237 17.70 -2.77 4.46
N GLY A 238 18.18 -2.22 5.58
CA GLY A 238 18.98 -1.00 5.61
C GLY A 238 18.15 0.28 5.70
N ILE A 239 16.83 0.17 5.87
CA ILE A 239 15.92 1.32 6.04
C ILE A 239 15.31 1.27 7.44
N TYR A 240 15.42 2.37 8.18
CA TYR A 240 14.87 2.47 9.52
C TYR A 240 13.36 2.21 9.53
N THR A 241 12.97 1.19 10.28
CA THR A 241 11.60 0.67 10.32
C THR A 241 11.06 0.72 11.74
N ASN A 242 9.82 1.19 11.89
CA ASN A 242 9.17 1.28 13.20
C ASN A 242 9.03 -0.12 13.82
N LYS A 243 9.61 -0.31 15.00
CA LYS A 243 9.66 -1.58 15.72
C LYS A 243 8.83 -1.57 16.98
N PHE A 244 8.98 -0.52 17.78
CA PHE A 244 8.22 -0.35 19.01
C PHE A 244 7.55 1.02 19.05
N ILE A 245 6.36 1.07 19.63
CA ILE A 245 5.56 2.28 19.75
C ILE A 245 5.45 2.62 21.23
N GLN A 246 5.93 3.80 21.59
CA GLN A 246 5.72 4.33 22.92
C GLN A 246 4.33 4.93 22.99
N VAL A 247 3.58 4.56 24.02
CA VAL A 247 2.22 5.06 24.24
C VAL A 247 2.07 5.74 25.61
N ALA A 248 1.16 6.71 25.64
CA ALA A 248 0.55 7.24 26.85
C ALA A 248 -0.81 6.57 27.10
N ASP A 249 -1.35 6.73 28.31
CA ASP A 249 -2.72 6.30 28.60
C ASP A 249 -3.72 7.02 27.67
N SER A 250 -4.75 6.29 27.25
CA SER A 250 -5.91 6.81 26.52
C SER A 250 -7.16 6.45 27.31
N ASP A 251 -7.99 7.45 27.60
CA ASP A 251 -9.29 7.27 28.25
C ASP A 251 -10.40 6.96 27.22
N ASP A 252 -10.07 7.03 25.93
CA ASP A 252 -11.00 6.75 24.84
C ASP A 252 -11.00 5.23 24.53
N SER A 253 -12.19 4.62 24.55
CA SER A 253 -12.37 3.20 24.28
C SER A 253 -12.33 2.85 22.79
N VAL A 254 -12.41 3.85 21.92
CA VAL A 254 -12.45 3.73 20.47
C VAL A 254 -11.15 4.22 19.85
N LEU A 255 -10.70 5.42 20.19
CA LEU A 255 -9.47 6.03 19.69
C LEU A 255 -8.28 5.65 20.59
N TRP A 256 -7.25 5.05 20.00
CA TRP A 256 -6.09 4.53 20.74
C TRP A 256 -6.45 3.63 21.93
N PRO A 257 -7.30 2.61 21.72
CA PRO A 257 -7.82 1.78 22.79
C PRO A 257 -6.69 1.06 23.56
N ASP A 258 -5.53 0.85 22.92
CA ASP A 258 -4.36 0.26 23.53
C ASP A 258 -3.27 1.23 24.00
N GLY A 259 -3.43 2.53 23.73
CA GLY A 259 -2.61 3.63 24.21
C GLY A 259 -2.30 4.67 23.14
N ARG A 260 -2.32 5.96 23.46
CA ARG A 260 -2.05 7.00 22.44
C ARG A 260 -0.57 7.01 22.09
N ALA A 261 -0.23 6.84 20.80
CA ALA A 261 1.15 6.91 20.34
C ALA A 261 1.79 8.28 20.66
N VAL A 262 2.94 8.28 21.32
CA VAL A 262 3.71 9.48 21.70
C VAL A 262 5.18 9.41 21.29
N GLY A 263 5.65 8.24 20.85
CA GLY A 263 7.02 8.04 20.40
C GLY A 263 7.18 6.73 19.63
N VAL A 264 8.33 6.56 18.99
CA VAL A 264 8.64 5.38 18.19
C VAL A 264 10.12 5.01 18.33
N VAL A 265 10.37 3.71 18.44
CA VAL A 265 11.72 3.13 18.35
C VAL A 265 11.83 2.42 17.01
N ARG A 266 12.89 2.74 16.27
CA ARG A 266 13.17 2.19 14.95
C ARG A 266 14.32 1.20 15.00
N ASP A 267 14.34 0.29 14.04
CA ASP A 267 15.39 -0.69 13.80
C ASP A 267 15.82 -0.56 12.34
N ASP A 268 17.13 -0.56 12.06
CA ASP A 268 17.67 -0.46 10.70
C ASP A 268 17.54 -1.77 9.91
N LYS A 269 17.08 -2.85 10.58
CA LYS A 269 16.77 -4.16 10.01
C LYS A 269 15.34 -4.22 9.48
N GLY A 270 15.07 -3.44 8.45
CA GLY A 270 13.82 -3.52 7.70
C GLY A 270 13.86 -2.71 6.41
N ASP A 271 12.69 -2.57 5.79
CA ASP A 271 12.49 -1.93 4.50
C ASP A 271 11.77 -0.57 4.59
N GLY A 272 11.69 0.00 5.80
CA GLY A 272 10.95 1.21 6.13
C GLY A 272 9.52 0.92 6.61
N THR A 273 8.96 -0.24 6.26
CA THR A 273 7.58 -0.62 6.63
C THR A 273 7.54 -1.93 7.43
N VAL A 274 8.26 -2.94 6.95
CA VAL A 274 8.27 -4.31 7.48
C VAL A 274 9.68 -4.63 7.97
N LEU A 275 9.76 -5.11 9.21
CA LEU A 275 11.03 -5.60 9.76
C LEU A 275 11.42 -6.91 9.09
N ILE A 276 12.72 -7.18 8.95
CA ILE A 276 13.24 -8.45 8.40
C ILE A 276 12.62 -9.66 9.11
N LYS A 277 12.49 -9.61 10.44
CA LYS A 277 11.89 -10.70 11.22
C LYS A 277 10.45 -11.02 10.80
N SER A 278 9.70 -10.01 10.35
CA SER A 278 8.31 -10.16 9.90
C SER A 278 8.26 -10.59 8.43
N ALA A 279 9.12 -10.02 7.58
CA ALA A 279 9.23 -10.39 6.17
C ALA A 279 9.72 -11.83 5.97
N LEU A 280 10.61 -12.33 6.83
CA LEU A 280 11.15 -13.69 6.78
C LEU A 280 10.44 -14.65 7.74
N GLY A 281 9.20 -14.31 8.15
CA GLY A 281 8.39 -15.06 9.12
C GLY A 281 7.79 -16.38 8.59
N VAL A 282 8.11 -16.75 7.34
CA VAL A 282 7.77 -18.05 6.75
C VAL A 282 9.02 -18.76 6.24
N GLU A 283 8.94 -20.08 6.17
CA GLU A 283 10.00 -20.93 5.64
C GLU A 283 10.08 -20.87 4.09
N GLY A 284 11.28 -21.12 3.58
CA GLY A 284 11.59 -21.05 2.15
C GLY A 284 13.03 -20.59 1.90
N ASN A 285 13.38 -20.40 0.64
CA ASN A 285 14.68 -19.81 0.25
C ASN A 285 14.66 -18.32 0.56
N LYS A 286 15.51 -17.87 1.49
CA LYS A 286 15.48 -16.50 2.03
C LYS A 286 16.48 -15.60 1.30
N TYR A 287 16.04 -14.39 0.96
CA TYR A 287 16.84 -13.34 0.34
C TYR A 287 16.67 -12.04 1.14
N VAL A 288 17.78 -11.38 1.44
CA VAL A 288 17.79 -10.07 2.09
C VAL A 288 18.50 -9.09 1.17
N LEU A 289 17.78 -8.09 0.69
CA LEU A 289 18.27 -7.13 -0.29
C LEU A 289 18.32 -5.73 0.34
N ASN A 290 19.33 -4.94 0.01
CA ASN A 290 19.41 -3.54 0.43
C ASN A 290 18.47 -2.69 -0.43
N ALA A 291 17.20 -2.68 -0.05
CA ALA A 291 16.12 -1.96 -0.71
C ALA A 291 15.02 -1.64 0.30
N GLY A 292 14.31 -0.53 0.09
CA GLY A 292 13.10 -0.21 0.84
C GLY A 292 11.87 -0.95 0.32
N HIS A 293 10.72 -0.69 0.91
CA HIS A 293 9.52 -1.52 0.78
C HIS A 293 9.02 -1.55 -0.67
N GLY A 294 8.99 -0.41 -1.36
CA GLY A 294 8.68 -0.38 -2.80
C GLY A 294 9.86 -0.83 -3.67
N GLY A 295 11.09 -0.50 -3.27
CA GLY A 295 12.30 -0.79 -4.02
C GLY A 295 12.62 -2.28 -4.18
N ILE A 296 12.14 -3.12 -3.26
CA ILE A 296 12.35 -4.57 -3.28
C ILE A 296 11.86 -5.23 -4.57
N LEU A 297 10.81 -4.67 -5.19
CA LEU A 297 10.25 -5.16 -6.45
C LEU A 297 11.32 -5.19 -7.54
N ASN A 298 11.95 -4.05 -7.81
CA ASN A 298 12.99 -3.95 -8.84
C ASN A 298 14.30 -4.63 -8.39
N ALA A 299 14.65 -4.54 -7.11
CA ALA A 299 15.85 -5.20 -6.58
C ALA A 299 15.79 -6.73 -6.70
N SER A 300 14.59 -7.33 -6.68
CA SER A 300 14.40 -8.77 -6.81
C SER A 300 14.54 -9.31 -8.25
N ILE A 301 14.51 -8.46 -9.28
CA ILE A 301 14.48 -8.87 -10.70
C ILE A 301 15.62 -9.83 -11.09
N PRO A 302 16.89 -9.60 -10.71
CA PRO A 302 17.97 -10.53 -11.02
C PRO A 302 17.74 -11.93 -10.43
N HIS A 303 17.19 -12.02 -9.21
CA HIS A 303 16.86 -13.30 -8.57
C HIS A 303 15.62 -13.93 -9.19
N LEU A 304 14.60 -13.13 -9.54
CA LEU A 304 13.42 -13.62 -10.25
C LEU A 304 13.77 -14.23 -11.60
N LYS A 305 14.79 -13.70 -12.29
CA LYS A 305 15.33 -14.29 -13.52
C LYS A 305 15.74 -15.76 -13.31
N GLU A 306 16.52 -16.02 -12.27
CA GLU A 306 17.01 -17.35 -11.92
C GLU A 306 15.87 -18.25 -11.43
N ILE A 307 15.05 -17.76 -10.50
CA ILE A 307 13.94 -18.51 -9.88
C ILE A 307 12.90 -18.94 -10.94
N LEU A 308 12.62 -18.06 -11.89
CA LEU A 308 11.62 -18.30 -12.95
C LEU A 308 12.23 -19.00 -14.18
N GLY A 309 13.55 -19.19 -14.22
CA GLY A 309 14.26 -19.93 -15.25
C GLY A 309 14.22 -19.25 -16.62
N VAL A 310 14.60 -17.97 -16.68
CA VAL A 310 14.59 -17.19 -17.93
C VAL A 310 15.95 -16.70 -18.38
N GLU A 311 16.14 -16.66 -19.70
CA GLU A 311 17.44 -16.47 -20.34
C GLU A 311 17.81 -14.99 -20.57
N GLU A 312 16.84 -14.10 -20.81
CA GLU A 312 17.10 -12.68 -21.09
C GLU A 312 16.70 -11.73 -19.96
N ALA A 313 17.52 -10.70 -19.74
CA ALA A 313 17.21 -9.57 -18.85
C ALA A 313 17.81 -8.28 -19.42
N PRO A 314 17.00 -7.24 -19.68
CA PRO A 314 17.45 -5.85 -19.83
C PRO A 314 17.58 -5.12 -18.48
N LYS A 315 18.23 -3.96 -18.52
CA LYS A 315 18.74 -3.19 -17.39
C LYS A 315 17.66 -2.80 -16.37
N ALA A 316 17.98 -3.02 -15.10
CA ALA A 316 17.20 -2.54 -13.96
C ALA A 316 16.96 -1.01 -14.05
N SER A 317 15.69 -0.62 -13.93
CA SER A 317 15.27 0.74 -13.68
C SER A 317 15.60 1.11 -12.23
N VAL A 318 16.49 2.09 -12.05
CA VAL A 318 16.78 2.71 -10.75
C VAL A 318 15.65 3.70 -10.47
N LEU A 319 14.90 3.46 -9.40
CA LEU A 319 13.98 4.46 -8.86
C LEU A 319 14.82 5.69 -8.46
N GLU A 320 14.62 6.81 -9.15
CA GLU A 320 15.23 8.08 -8.76
C GLU A 320 14.82 8.42 -7.32
N LYS A 321 15.76 8.95 -6.55
CA LYS A 321 15.48 9.45 -5.20
C LYS A 321 14.39 10.53 -5.30
N ILE A 322 13.27 10.30 -4.62
CA ILE A 322 12.18 11.27 -4.50
C ILE A 322 12.69 12.40 -3.60
N LEU A 323 13.05 13.55 -4.17
CA LEU A 323 13.51 14.73 -3.42
C LEU A 323 12.33 15.62 -3.00
N SER A 324 11.31 15.69 -3.84
CA SER A 324 10.03 16.35 -3.56
C SER A 324 8.88 15.67 -4.30
N PHE A 325 7.66 15.91 -3.86
CA PHE A 325 6.47 15.44 -4.55
C PHE A 325 5.32 16.44 -4.43
N VAL A 326 4.39 16.36 -5.38
CA VAL A 326 3.16 17.14 -5.36
C VAL A 326 1.99 16.19 -5.59
N ASN A 327 1.10 16.11 -4.61
CA ASN A 327 -0.18 15.42 -4.69
C ASN A 327 -1.32 16.44 -4.61
N ILE A 328 -2.21 16.42 -5.59
CA ILE A 328 -3.38 17.29 -5.63
C ILE A 328 -4.61 16.41 -5.82
N LEU A 329 -5.55 16.46 -4.89
CA LEU A 329 -6.81 15.74 -5.00
C LEU A 329 -7.95 16.75 -5.10
N THR A 330 -8.82 16.56 -6.09
CA THR A 330 -9.98 17.42 -6.34
C THR A 330 -11.23 16.59 -6.55
N ASP A 331 -12.40 17.19 -6.37
CA ASP A 331 -13.63 16.64 -6.93
C ASP A 331 -13.48 16.44 -8.46
N SER A 332 -14.11 15.40 -9.02
CA SER A 332 -14.00 15.08 -10.45
C SER A 332 -14.46 16.23 -11.36
N LYS A 333 -15.33 17.11 -10.87
CA LYS A 333 -15.85 18.29 -11.58
C LYS A 333 -14.91 19.50 -11.55
N VAL A 334 -13.90 19.53 -10.69
CA VAL A 334 -12.92 20.63 -10.67
C VAL A 334 -12.02 20.51 -11.89
N ILE A 335 -11.95 21.61 -12.65
CA ILE A 335 -11.06 21.74 -13.80
C ILE A 335 -9.72 22.25 -13.28
N VAL A 336 -8.66 21.49 -13.54
CA VAL A 336 -7.27 21.88 -13.28
C VAL A 336 -6.64 22.27 -14.60
N LEU A 337 -6.32 23.56 -14.75
CA LEU A 337 -5.49 24.07 -15.85
C LEU A 337 -4.05 24.06 -15.35
N ASP A 338 -3.26 23.15 -15.90
CA ASP A 338 -1.85 22.97 -15.58
C ASP A 338 -0.98 23.72 -16.59
N ARG A 339 0.06 24.41 -16.11
CA ARG A 339 1.14 24.94 -16.95
C ARG A 339 2.43 24.10 -16.85
N GLY A 340 2.50 23.13 -15.93
CA GLY A 340 3.54 22.11 -15.84
C GLY A 340 3.21 20.89 -16.71
N GLN A 341 4.21 20.26 -17.31
CA GLN A 341 3.99 19.19 -18.30
C GLN A 341 3.88 17.76 -17.70
N LYS A 342 3.87 17.59 -16.37
CA LYS A 342 4.19 16.28 -15.75
C LYS A 342 3.23 15.77 -14.66
N LEU A 343 2.12 16.45 -14.35
CA LEU A 343 1.12 15.86 -13.45
C LEU A 343 0.44 14.65 -14.08
N LYS A 344 0.69 13.45 -13.55
CA LYS A 344 -0.11 12.27 -13.90
C LYS A 344 -1.47 12.38 -13.22
N LYS A 345 -2.55 12.32 -14.00
CA LYS A 345 -3.93 12.35 -13.51
C LYS A 345 -4.49 10.94 -13.38
N TYR A 346 -5.03 10.64 -12.21
CA TYR A 346 -5.78 9.43 -11.91
C TYR A 346 -7.21 9.78 -11.54
N ASN A 347 -8.17 8.92 -11.93
CA ASN A 347 -9.55 9.05 -11.50
C ASN A 347 -9.84 8.01 -10.43
N VAL A 348 -10.11 8.46 -9.21
CA VAL A 348 -10.36 7.62 -8.06
C VAL A 348 -11.87 7.37 -7.95
N PHE A 349 -12.27 6.14 -8.24
CA PHE A 349 -13.66 5.64 -8.14
C PHE A 349 -14.71 6.43 -8.94
N GLY A 350 -14.32 7.13 -10.01
CA GLY A 350 -15.23 7.96 -10.82
C GLY A 350 -15.50 9.35 -10.24
N LYS A 351 -15.04 9.65 -9.03
CA LYS A 351 -15.55 10.78 -8.23
C LYS A 351 -14.49 11.81 -7.81
N VAL A 352 -13.23 11.40 -7.76
CA VAL A 352 -12.11 12.26 -7.36
C VAL A 352 -11.04 12.22 -8.45
N ASN A 353 -10.51 13.38 -8.83
CA ASN A 353 -9.29 13.46 -9.63
C ASN A 353 -8.10 13.53 -8.67
N TRP A 354 -7.11 12.66 -8.85
CA TRP A 354 -5.86 12.67 -8.10
C TRP A 354 -4.71 12.91 -9.08
N TYR A 355 -4.05 14.04 -8.93
CA TYR A 355 -2.87 14.41 -9.70
C TYR A 355 -1.62 14.19 -8.85
N MET A 356 -0.60 13.57 -9.43
CA MET A 356 0.66 13.30 -8.74
C MET A 356 1.85 13.53 -9.66
N ALA A 357 2.88 14.18 -9.13
CA ALA A 357 4.21 14.27 -9.73
C ALA A 357 5.32 14.22 -8.67
N ILE A 358 6.53 13.88 -9.11
CA ILE A 358 7.75 13.76 -8.29
C ILE A 358 8.78 14.75 -8.86
N ASN A 359 9.49 15.47 -7.98
CA ASN A 359 10.54 16.43 -8.32
C ASN A 359 10.07 17.56 -9.25
N GLU A 360 8.83 18.01 -9.11
CA GLU A 360 8.22 19.04 -9.96
C GLU A 360 7.96 20.36 -9.23
N GLU A 361 8.08 21.45 -9.98
CA GLU A 361 7.64 22.80 -9.60
C GLU A 361 6.55 23.27 -10.59
N GLY A 362 5.65 24.15 -10.16
CA GLY A 362 4.64 24.67 -11.06
C GLY A 362 3.59 25.57 -10.43
N GLU A 363 2.80 26.18 -11.31
CA GLU A 363 1.60 26.92 -10.95
C GLU A 363 0.36 26.19 -11.50
N TYR A 364 -0.55 25.82 -10.60
CA TYR A 364 -1.76 25.07 -10.90
C TYR A 364 -2.99 25.95 -10.72
N HIS A 365 -3.83 26.01 -11.74
CA HIS A 365 -5.03 26.84 -11.73
C HIS A 365 -6.26 25.95 -11.58
N PHE A 366 -7.07 26.22 -10.56
CA PHE A 366 -8.29 25.47 -10.27
C PHE A 366 -9.51 26.31 -10.59
N SER A 367 -10.48 25.71 -11.29
CA SER A 367 -11.79 26.32 -11.49
C SER A 367 -12.90 25.31 -11.23
N SER A 368 -13.98 25.77 -10.58
CA SER A 368 -15.21 25.00 -10.44
C SER A 368 -16.23 25.48 -11.48
N PRO A 369 -16.86 24.58 -12.24
CA PRO A 369 -17.92 24.94 -13.17
C PRO A 369 -19.27 25.17 -12.48
N ASP A 370 -19.41 24.85 -11.19
CA ASP A 370 -20.67 24.97 -10.45
C ASP A 370 -20.56 25.77 -9.13
N PHE A 371 -21.73 26.19 -8.61
CA PHE A 371 -21.88 26.94 -7.36
C PHE A 371 -21.62 26.12 -6.09
N ALA A 372 -21.37 24.81 -6.22
CA ALA A 372 -21.10 23.97 -5.08
C ALA A 372 -19.71 24.30 -4.52
N ALA A 373 -19.59 24.26 -3.20
CA ALA A 373 -18.29 24.30 -2.55
C ALA A 373 -17.54 23.01 -2.88
N ARG A 374 -16.39 23.12 -3.56
CA ARG A 374 -15.51 22.00 -3.90
C ARG A 374 -14.22 22.13 -3.11
N SER A 375 -13.70 21.01 -2.63
CA SER A 375 -12.43 21.00 -1.90
C SER A 375 -11.29 20.51 -2.80
N ILE A 376 -10.14 21.15 -2.63
CA ILE A 376 -8.85 20.77 -3.19
C ILE A 376 -7.97 20.41 -2.00
N MET A 377 -7.45 19.19 -1.97
CA MET A 377 -6.37 18.82 -1.07
C MET A 377 -5.06 18.94 -1.82
N ILE A 378 -4.07 19.55 -1.18
CA ILE A 378 -2.67 19.44 -1.57
C ILE A 378 -1.90 18.73 -0.49
N HIS A 379 -0.99 17.86 -0.90
CA HIS A 379 0.00 17.22 -0.05
C HIS A 379 1.36 17.23 -0.74
N THR A 380 2.38 17.70 -0.02
CA THR A 380 3.78 17.75 -0.43
C THR A 380 4.65 17.22 0.70
N ASN A 381 5.94 17.03 0.43
CA ASN A 381 6.93 16.70 1.46
C ASN A 381 7.15 17.82 2.50
N LYS A 382 6.49 18.98 2.35
CA LYS A 382 6.50 20.09 3.33
C LYS A 382 5.23 20.18 4.16
N GLY A 383 4.24 19.34 3.88
CA GLY A 383 2.97 19.29 4.59
C GLY A 383 1.77 19.22 3.65
N PHE A 384 0.59 19.34 4.23
CA PHE A 384 -0.68 19.26 3.51
C PHE A 384 -1.61 20.42 3.85
N ALA A 385 -2.53 20.73 2.95
CA ALA A 385 -3.59 21.70 3.17
C ALA A 385 -4.85 21.32 2.39
N VAL A 386 -6.02 21.73 2.89
CA VAL A 386 -7.29 21.61 2.18
C VAL A 386 -7.86 23.00 1.95
N LYS A 387 -8.10 23.35 0.68
CA LYS A 387 -8.71 24.61 0.28
C LYS A 387 -10.10 24.35 -0.28
N THR A 388 -11.08 25.16 0.11
CA THR A 388 -12.42 25.12 -0.48
C THR A 388 -12.57 26.24 -1.50
N ILE A 389 -12.95 25.88 -2.72
CA ILE A 389 -13.35 26.82 -3.78
C ILE A 389 -14.87 26.84 -3.87
N LYS A 390 -15.46 28.03 -4.00
CA LYS A 390 -16.89 28.21 -4.20
C LYS A 390 -17.09 29.36 -5.18
N GLN A 391 -17.87 29.12 -6.22
CA GLN A 391 -18.26 30.18 -7.14
C GLN A 391 -19.10 31.23 -6.40
N LYS A 392 -18.61 32.48 -6.38
CA LYS A 392 -19.27 33.59 -5.66
C LYS A 392 -20.39 34.26 -6.48
N ASP A 393 -20.32 34.20 -7.81
CA ASP A 393 -21.29 34.88 -8.69
C ASP A 393 -21.41 34.17 -10.07
N ARG A 394 -22.57 34.33 -10.75
CA ARG A 394 -22.87 33.76 -12.07
C ARG A 394 -21.91 34.23 -13.17
N PHE A 395 -21.28 35.39 -12.99
CA PHE A 395 -20.46 36.03 -14.02
C PHE A 395 -18.94 35.93 -13.80
N ARG A 396 -18.48 35.47 -12.63
CA ARG A 396 -17.04 35.25 -12.33
C ARG A 396 -16.79 33.80 -11.95
N LYS A 397 -15.97 33.10 -12.73
CA LYS A 397 -15.43 31.79 -12.33
C LYS A 397 -14.63 31.96 -11.05
N SER A 398 -14.85 31.12 -10.05
CA SER A 398 -13.94 31.06 -8.90
C SER A 398 -12.66 30.39 -9.38
N GLU A 399 -11.61 31.19 -9.53
CA GLU A 399 -10.27 30.71 -9.78
C GLU A 399 -9.47 30.72 -8.49
N THR A 400 -8.66 29.70 -8.29
CA THR A 400 -7.66 29.66 -7.22
C THR A 400 -6.38 29.16 -7.84
N ARG A 401 -5.27 29.79 -7.50
CA ARG A 401 -3.96 29.39 -7.99
C ARG A 401 -3.17 28.77 -6.86
N LEU A 402 -2.34 27.81 -7.21
CA LEU A 402 -1.43 27.13 -6.29
C LEU A 402 -0.06 27.16 -6.92
N PHE A 403 0.91 27.72 -6.20
CA PHE A 403 2.30 27.62 -6.57
C PHE A 403 2.97 26.54 -5.72
N VAL A 404 3.81 25.71 -6.35
CA VAL A 404 4.68 24.73 -5.68
C VAL A 404 6.09 24.88 -6.22
N ASP A 405 7.08 25.02 -5.33
CA ASP A 405 8.50 25.09 -5.70
C ASP A 405 9.16 23.71 -5.77
N ARG A 406 10.41 23.64 -6.27
CA ARG A 406 11.18 22.37 -6.40
C ARG A 406 11.39 21.63 -5.08
N ASN A 407 11.33 22.34 -3.95
CA ASN A 407 11.53 21.76 -2.62
C ASN A 407 10.21 21.27 -2.01
N GLY A 408 9.08 21.45 -2.70
CA GLY A 408 7.74 21.11 -2.26
C GLY A 408 7.07 22.17 -1.38
N ASN A 409 7.65 23.37 -1.21
CA ASN A 409 6.94 24.44 -0.53
C ASN A 409 5.78 24.90 -1.40
N PHE A 410 4.62 25.16 -0.80
CA PHE A 410 3.42 25.51 -1.56
C PHE A 410 2.65 26.68 -0.97
N GLU A 411 1.99 27.44 -1.85
CA GLU A 411 1.21 28.62 -1.49
C GLU A 411 -0.04 28.74 -2.38
N PHE A 412 -1.21 28.94 -1.77
CA PHE A 412 -2.43 29.29 -2.49
C PHE A 412 -2.48 30.80 -2.75
N LYS A 413 -2.57 31.20 -4.02
CA LYS A 413 -2.78 32.59 -4.44
C LYS A 413 -4.25 32.81 -4.81
N GLY A 414 -4.81 33.92 -4.30
CA GLY A 414 -6.23 34.28 -4.40
C GLY A 414 -6.60 35.05 -5.66
#